data_AF-A0A3B9T996-F1
#
_entry.id   AF-A0A3B9T996-F1
#
_cell.length_a   1.000
_cell.length_b   1.000
_cell.length_c   1.000
_cell.angle_alpha   90.00
_cell.angle_beta   90.00
_cell.angle_gamma   90.00
#
_symmetry.space_group_name_H-M   'P 1'
#
loop_
_entity.id
_entity.type
_entity.pdbx_description
1 polymer ?
#
loop_
_entity_poly.entity_id
_entity_poly.type
_entity_poly.pdbx_seq_one_letter_code
_entity_poly.pdbx_strand_id
1 'polypeptide(L)'
;MKRMAGIILMTIGILIFLVGLFIYAKTFKSIERVKNNKELEKIIEMAIVDGVLTNNERSVIKRLTEEKGLDYDSIIKDTENQISNFKTDTVETEIIDFNKKNGDDFEKYIVQKFDKKYFNVKEWAGDKYVNGIYAKTTPQPDILFEFKFKNQTVEFSVECKWRNKFYMKGIEFASSEQFKRYQDFEKNRNIPVFIAIGVGGKGKKPEHLYIVPLKSIESNFISTEKLKDYEKKGDRDFFFDLKTKELK
;
A
#
# COMPACT_ATOMS: atom_id res chain seq x y z
N MET A 1 -48.86 -1.51 -40.57
CA MET A 1 -48.07 -2.17 -39.50
C MET A 1 -46.92 -1.31 -38.96
N LYS A 2 -46.01 -0.77 -39.79
CA LYS A 2 -44.83 -0.01 -39.30
C LYS A 2 -45.15 1.28 -38.51
N ARG A 3 -46.16 2.05 -38.91
CA ARG A 3 -46.59 3.27 -38.17
C ARG A 3 -47.17 2.96 -36.79
N MET A 4 -47.86 1.83 -36.65
CA MET A 4 -48.47 1.41 -35.38
C MET A 4 -47.41 0.94 -34.37
N ALA A 5 -46.40 0.23 -34.85
CA ALA A 5 -45.24 -0.16 -34.04
C ALA A 5 -44.43 1.05 -33.55
N GLY A 6 -44.26 2.08 -34.38
CA GLY A 6 -43.59 3.33 -33.99
C GLY A 6 -44.33 4.09 -32.88
N ILE A 7 -45.66 4.15 -32.95
CA ILE A 7 -46.48 4.79 -31.90
C ILE A 7 -46.38 4.03 -30.58
N ILE A 8 -46.39 2.68 -30.61
CA ILE A 8 -46.25 1.84 -29.41
C ILE A 8 -44.87 2.03 -28.75
N LEU A 9 -43.80 2.10 -29.54
CA LEU A 9 -42.45 2.36 -29.02
C LEU A 9 -42.35 3.76 -28.38
N MET A 10 -42.97 4.78 -28.98
CA MET A 10 -43.01 6.12 -28.41
C MET A 10 -43.80 6.17 -27.09
N THR A 11 -44.95 5.48 -26.99
CA THR A 11 -45.74 5.46 -25.74
C THR A 11 -45.03 4.71 -24.62
N ILE A 12 -44.34 3.60 -24.93
CA ILE A 12 -43.51 2.87 -23.94
C ILE A 12 -42.34 3.75 -23.49
N GLY A 13 -41.66 4.44 -24.41
CA GLY A 13 -40.57 5.36 -24.07
C GLY A 13 -41.01 6.49 -23.14
N ILE A 14 -42.18 7.09 -23.40
CA ILE A 14 -42.77 8.11 -22.53
C ILE A 14 -43.10 7.54 -21.15
N LEU A 15 -43.67 6.32 -21.09
CA LEU A 15 -44.00 5.68 -19.82
C LEU A 15 -42.75 5.39 -18.99
N ILE A 16 -41.69 4.84 -19.60
CA ILE A 16 -40.41 4.58 -18.92
C ILE A 16 -39.79 5.89 -18.43
N PHE A 17 -39.83 6.95 -19.25
CA PHE A 17 -39.32 8.26 -18.86
C PHE A 17 -40.07 8.84 -17.66
N LEU A 18 -41.41 8.77 -17.65
CA LEU A 18 -42.23 9.26 -16.54
C LEU A 18 -41.98 8.46 -15.25
N VAL A 19 -41.82 7.13 -15.35
CA VAL A 19 -41.46 6.28 -14.20
C VAL A 19 -40.06 6.63 -13.68
N GLY A 20 -39.08 6.80 -14.57
CA GLY A 20 -37.73 7.23 -14.20
C GLY A 20 -37.72 8.60 -13.53
N LEU A 21 -38.49 9.56 -14.05
CA LEU A 21 -38.62 10.90 -13.48
C LEU A 21 -39.26 10.86 -12.08
N PHE A 22 -40.27 10.00 -11.90
CA PHE A 22 -40.94 9.80 -10.60
C PHE A 22 -39.99 9.18 -9.56
N ILE A 23 -39.22 8.16 -9.94
CA ILE A 23 -38.20 7.55 -9.07
C ILE A 23 -37.15 8.60 -8.68
N TYR A 24 -36.60 9.33 -9.66
CA TYR A 24 -35.60 10.37 -9.42
C TYR A 24 -36.11 11.47 -8.46
N ALA A 25 -37.33 11.98 -8.68
CA ALA A 25 -37.92 13.00 -7.83
C ALA A 25 -38.17 12.49 -6.40
N LYS A 26 -38.56 11.22 -6.24
CA LYS A 26 -38.77 10.60 -4.92
C LYS A 26 -37.44 10.45 -4.17
N THR A 27 -36.38 9.99 -4.84
CA THR A 27 -35.03 9.82 -4.27
C THR A 27 -34.39 11.17 -3.90
N PHE A 28 -34.52 12.19 -4.75
CA PHE A 28 -33.97 13.51 -4.44
C PHE A 28 -34.63 14.13 -3.20
N LYS A 29 -35.96 13.99 -3.10
CA LYS A 29 -36.73 14.52 -1.97
C LYS A 29 -36.47 13.77 -0.66
N SER A 30 -36.13 12.47 -0.71
CA SER A 30 -35.73 11.73 0.49
C SER A 30 -34.36 12.18 0.99
N ILE A 31 -33.37 12.34 0.10
CA ILE A 31 -32.02 12.80 0.46
C ILE A 31 -32.04 14.20 1.10
N GLU A 32 -32.81 15.13 0.55
CA GLU A 32 -32.95 16.49 1.11
C GLU A 32 -33.61 16.48 2.51
N ARG A 33 -34.59 15.59 2.72
CA ARG A 33 -35.23 15.43 4.04
C ARG A 33 -34.32 14.76 5.06
N VAL A 34 -33.43 13.86 4.65
CA VAL A 34 -32.41 13.27 5.53
C VAL A 34 -31.43 14.33 6.03
N LYS A 35 -30.90 15.18 5.14
CA LYS A 35 -30.00 16.30 5.52
C LYS A 35 -30.65 17.33 6.45
N ASN A 36 -31.97 17.47 6.39
CA ASN A 36 -32.72 18.33 7.30
C ASN A 36 -32.98 17.68 8.68
N ASN A 37 -32.54 16.44 8.91
CA ASN A 37 -32.67 15.72 10.17
C ASN A 37 -31.30 15.43 10.81
N LYS A 38 -30.88 16.34 11.70
CA LYS A 38 -29.58 16.26 12.40
C LYS A 38 -29.37 14.98 13.20
N GLU A 39 -30.43 14.33 13.71
CA GLU A 39 -30.30 13.10 14.49
C GLU A 39 -30.04 11.89 13.58
N LEU A 40 -30.75 11.80 12.46
CA LEU A 40 -30.57 10.75 11.47
C LEU A 40 -29.21 10.86 10.77
N GLU A 41 -28.80 12.08 10.38
CA GLU A 41 -27.51 12.36 9.76
C GLU A 41 -26.35 11.96 10.68
N LYS A 42 -26.41 12.35 11.96
CA LYS A 42 -25.37 12.01 12.94
C LYS A 42 -25.19 10.49 13.11
N ILE A 43 -26.29 9.73 13.15
CA ILE A 43 -26.22 8.27 13.30
C ILE A 43 -25.58 7.63 12.05
N ILE A 44 -25.93 8.12 10.87
CA ILE A 44 -25.36 7.65 9.60
C ILE A 44 -23.86 7.98 9.54
N GLU A 45 -23.46 9.20 9.90
CA GLU A 45 -22.06 9.61 9.94
C GLU A 45 -21.24 8.75 10.91
N MET A 46 -21.77 8.50 12.12
CA MET A 46 -21.12 7.63 13.10
C MET A 46 -20.94 6.21 12.57
N ALA A 47 -21.97 5.63 11.94
CA ALA A 47 -21.89 4.30 11.35
C ALA A 47 -20.90 4.21 10.17
N ILE A 48 -20.73 5.29 9.40
CA ILE A 48 -19.72 5.39 8.33
C ILE A 48 -18.32 5.40 8.93
N VAL A 49 -18.09 6.22 9.97
CA VAL A 49 -16.80 6.31 10.68
C VAL A 49 -16.42 4.98 11.34
N ASP A 50 -17.37 4.36 12.04
CA ASP A 50 -17.18 3.05 12.69
C ASP A 50 -17.11 1.89 11.67
N GLY A 51 -17.48 2.16 10.43
CA GLY A 51 -17.47 1.22 9.32
C GLY A 51 -18.48 0.08 9.47
N VAL A 52 -19.47 0.19 10.36
CA VAL A 52 -20.47 -0.85 10.54
C VAL A 52 -21.79 -0.22 10.93
N LEU A 53 -22.87 -0.76 10.36
CA LEU A 53 -24.23 -0.38 10.74
C LEU A 53 -24.85 -1.47 11.62
N THR A 54 -24.90 -1.23 12.91
CA THR A 54 -25.37 -2.18 13.93
C THR A 54 -26.89 -2.35 13.90
N ASN A 55 -27.39 -3.45 14.49
CA ASN A 55 -28.84 -3.71 14.58
C ASN A 55 -29.59 -2.63 15.38
N ASN A 56 -28.95 -2.02 16.37
CA ASN A 56 -29.53 -0.93 17.16
C ASN A 56 -29.69 0.33 16.30
N GLU A 57 -28.66 0.72 15.55
CA GLU A 57 -28.72 1.87 14.64
C GLU A 57 -29.75 1.65 13.55
N ARG A 58 -29.83 0.45 12.96
CA ARG A 58 -30.87 0.10 11.98
C ARG A 58 -32.28 0.28 12.54
N SER A 59 -32.49 -0.14 13.79
CA SER A 59 -33.78 -0.01 14.47
C SER A 59 -34.15 1.45 14.73
N VAL A 60 -33.17 2.29 15.11
CA VAL A 60 -33.37 3.72 15.30
C VAL A 60 -33.62 4.44 13.98
N ILE A 61 -32.82 4.13 12.94
CA ILE A 61 -33.00 4.65 11.59
C ILE A 61 -34.39 4.30 11.08
N LYS A 62 -34.82 3.04 11.21
CA LYS A 62 -36.15 2.59 10.80
C LYS A 62 -37.25 3.45 11.44
N ARG A 63 -37.22 3.60 12.77
CA ARG A 63 -38.17 4.45 13.50
C ARG A 63 -38.16 5.89 12.97
N LEU A 64 -36.99 6.52 12.85
CA LEU A 64 -36.86 7.89 12.37
C LEU A 64 -37.34 8.05 10.92
N THR A 65 -37.13 7.04 10.07
CA THR A 65 -37.59 7.06 8.68
C THR A 65 -39.11 6.88 8.57
N GLU A 66 -39.70 6.01 9.40
CA GLU A 66 -41.16 5.81 9.48
C GLU A 66 -41.87 7.07 9.96
N GLU A 67 -41.37 7.72 11.02
CA GLU A 67 -41.90 8.98 11.57
C GLU A 67 -41.90 10.14 10.54
N LYS A 68 -40.96 10.11 9.58
CA LYS A 68 -40.75 11.19 8.61
C LYS A 68 -41.21 10.83 7.20
N GLY A 69 -41.75 9.63 6.99
CA GLY A 69 -42.15 9.12 5.68
C GLY A 69 -40.99 9.05 4.68
N LEU A 70 -39.82 8.62 5.15
CA LEU A 70 -38.61 8.41 4.35
C LEU A 70 -38.48 6.94 3.95
N ASP A 71 -37.74 6.70 2.87
CA ASP A 71 -37.51 5.35 2.34
C ASP A 71 -36.34 4.70 3.09
N TYR A 72 -36.67 3.85 4.07
CA TYR A 72 -35.70 3.14 4.90
C TYR A 72 -34.71 2.32 4.07
N ASP A 73 -35.20 1.53 3.11
CA ASP A 73 -34.37 0.59 2.35
C ASP A 73 -33.35 1.35 1.47
N SER A 74 -33.78 2.47 0.89
CA SER A 74 -32.87 3.35 0.13
C SER A 74 -31.77 3.94 1.02
N ILE A 75 -32.11 4.39 2.22
CA ILE A 75 -31.15 5.01 3.15
C ILE A 75 -30.13 3.99 3.66
N ILE A 76 -30.59 2.78 4.01
CA ILE A 76 -29.72 1.69 4.44
C ILE A 76 -28.75 1.31 3.32
N LYS A 77 -29.26 1.12 2.11
CA LYS A 77 -28.45 0.76 0.94
C LYS A 77 -27.37 1.82 0.66
N ASP A 78 -27.74 3.10 0.69
CA ASP A 78 -26.79 4.19 0.48
C ASP A 78 -25.75 4.27 1.60
N THR A 79 -26.15 4.06 2.85
CA THR A 79 -25.24 4.04 4.02
C THR A 79 -24.26 2.87 3.95
N GLU A 80 -24.73 1.67 3.59
CA GLU A 80 -23.88 0.48 3.41
C GLU A 80 -22.86 0.68 2.27
N ASN A 81 -23.28 1.28 1.16
CA ASN A 81 -22.38 1.64 0.06
C ASN A 81 -21.33 2.67 0.51
N GLN A 82 -21.73 3.69 1.28
CA GLN A 82 -20.81 4.69 1.83
C GLN A 82 -19.83 4.08 2.83
N ILE A 83 -20.27 3.17 3.71
CA ILE A 83 -19.40 2.39 4.61
C ILE A 83 -18.39 1.56 3.81
N SER A 84 -18.83 0.89 2.75
CA SER A 84 -17.95 0.06 1.91
C SER A 84 -16.90 0.90 1.19
N ASN A 85 -17.29 2.04 0.62
CA ASN A 85 -16.38 2.95 -0.06
C ASN A 85 -15.42 3.63 0.92
N PHE A 86 -15.93 4.12 2.05
CA PHE A 86 -15.14 4.73 3.11
C PHE A 86 -14.09 3.75 3.65
N LYS A 87 -14.47 2.50 3.95
CA LYS A 87 -13.51 1.45 4.33
C LYS A 87 -12.44 1.21 3.28
N THR A 88 -12.81 1.16 2.01
CA THR A 88 -11.85 0.86 0.94
C THR A 88 -10.84 2.00 0.80
N ASP A 89 -11.30 3.24 0.72
CA ASP A 89 -10.44 4.41 0.50
C ASP A 89 -9.56 4.73 1.71
N THR A 90 -10.12 4.67 2.93
CA THR A 90 -9.36 4.95 4.16
C THR A 90 -8.36 3.85 4.47
N VAL A 91 -8.77 2.58 4.44
CA VAL A 91 -7.88 1.46 4.76
C VAL A 91 -6.78 1.33 3.72
N GLU A 92 -7.08 1.51 2.43
CA GLU A 92 -6.05 1.46 1.40
C GLU A 92 -5.05 2.62 1.53
N THR A 93 -5.53 3.86 1.71
CA THR A 93 -4.67 5.02 1.89
C THR A 93 -3.81 4.90 3.15
N GLU A 94 -4.41 4.48 4.27
CA GLU A 94 -3.68 4.27 5.53
C GLU A 94 -2.69 3.11 5.43
N ILE A 95 -3.03 2.02 4.75
CA ILE A 95 -2.10 0.91 4.52
C ILE A 95 -0.95 1.34 3.61
N ILE A 96 -1.22 2.13 2.57
CA ILE A 96 -0.18 2.67 1.68
C ILE A 96 0.75 3.59 2.47
N ASP A 97 0.21 4.55 3.22
CA ASP A 97 1.01 5.48 4.03
C ASP A 97 1.79 4.73 5.13
N PHE A 98 1.16 3.76 5.78
CA PHE A 98 1.82 2.89 6.75
C PHE A 98 2.97 2.10 6.12
N ASN A 99 2.76 1.46 4.98
CA ASN A 99 3.80 0.68 4.30
C ASN A 99 4.93 1.56 3.81
N LYS A 100 4.61 2.72 3.21
CA LYS A 100 5.60 3.70 2.76
C LYS A 100 6.43 4.19 3.94
N LYS A 101 5.78 4.63 5.02
CA LYS A 101 6.45 5.09 6.23
C LYS A 101 7.36 4.02 6.83
N ASN A 102 6.91 2.75 6.87
CA ASN A 102 7.75 1.67 7.37
C ASN A 102 8.91 1.33 6.42
N GLY A 103 8.74 1.48 5.10
CA GLY A 103 9.85 1.43 4.14
C GLY A 103 10.90 2.49 4.44
N ASP A 104 10.49 3.76 4.49
CA ASP A 104 11.36 4.90 4.78
C ASP A 104 12.06 4.76 6.15
N ASP A 105 11.35 4.26 7.17
CA ASP A 105 11.91 4.01 8.51
C ASP A 105 12.88 2.82 8.51
N PHE A 106 12.66 1.82 7.65
CA PHE A 106 13.53 0.65 7.51
C PHE A 106 14.86 1.00 6.82
N GLU A 107 14.83 1.82 5.76
CA GLU A 107 16.06 2.33 5.14
C GLU A 107 16.94 3.07 6.15
N LYS A 108 16.35 3.96 6.96
CA LYS A 108 17.05 4.67 8.04
C LYS A 108 17.63 3.70 9.07
N TYR A 109 16.85 2.68 9.44
CA TYR A 109 17.31 1.63 10.36
C TYR A 109 18.53 0.92 9.80
N ILE A 110 18.53 0.53 8.51
CA ILE A 110 19.68 -0.12 7.86
C ILE A 110 20.91 0.79 7.85
N VAL A 111 20.77 2.08 7.50
CA VAL A 111 21.88 3.05 7.54
C VAL A 111 22.51 3.12 8.94
N GLN A 112 21.68 3.11 9.99
CA GLN A 112 22.15 3.19 11.38
C GLN A 112 22.92 1.95 11.84
N LYS A 113 22.86 0.83 11.13
CA LYS A 113 23.64 -0.39 11.45
C LYS A 113 25.10 -0.32 11.00
N PHE A 114 25.50 0.73 10.29
CA PHE A 114 26.87 0.89 9.81
C PHE A 114 27.62 1.94 10.65
N ASP A 115 28.80 1.57 11.16
CA ASP A 115 29.65 2.51 11.90
C ASP A 115 30.17 3.61 10.97
N LYS A 116 29.69 4.84 11.18
CA LYS A 116 30.09 6.05 10.43
C LYS A 116 31.59 6.31 10.38
N LYS A 117 32.39 5.68 11.26
CA LYS A 117 33.86 5.74 11.19
C LYS A 117 34.40 5.09 9.92
N TYR A 118 33.72 4.05 9.42
CA TYR A 118 34.17 3.25 8.29
C TYR A 118 33.25 3.33 7.08
N PHE A 119 31.98 3.68 7.27
CA PHE A 119 30.98 3.67 6.19
C PHE A 119 30.44 5.08 5.92
N ASN A 120 30.41 5.46 4.64
CA ASN A 120 29.74 6.66 4.15
C ASN A 120 28.59 6.28 3.23
N VAL A 121 27.46 6.99 3.33
CA VAL A 121 26.39 6.92 2.32
C VAL A 121 26.77 7.84 1.18
N LYS A 122 27.05 7.26 0.01
CA LYS A 122 27.45 8.00 -1.20
C LYS A 122 26.24 8.40 -2.03
N GLU A 123 25.28 7.49 -2.17
CA GLU A 123 23.99 7.73 -2.82
C GLU A 123 22.88 7.14 -1.95
N TRP A 124 21.75 7.84 -1.90
CA TRP A 124 20.50 7.35 -1.33
C TRP A 124 19.42 7.65 -2.37
N ALA A 125 19.05 6.63 -3.13
CA ALA A 125 18.03 6.71 -4.15
C ALA A 125 16.68 7.04 -3.52
N GLY A 126 15.84 7.70 -4.28
CA GLY A 126 14.48 8.01 -3.85
C GLY A 126 13.57 8.19 -5.04
N ASP A 127 12.27 8.18 -4.76
CA ASP A 127 11.20 8.28 -5.75
C ASP A 127 10.97 9.72 -6.18
N LYS A 128 12.00 10.34 -6.78
CA LYS A 128 11.88 11.65 -7.40
C LYS A 128 11.53 11.50 -8.88
N TYR A 129 10.28 11.81 -9.21
CA TYR A 129 9.80 11.85 -10.58
C TYR A 129 8.87 13.05 -10.81
N VAL A 130 8.84 13.55 -12.06
CA VAL A 130 7.89 14.58 -12.51
C VAL A 130 7.44 14.20 -13.91
N ASN A 131 6.12 14.11 -14.14
CA ASN A 131 5.53 13.82 -15.45
C ASN A 131 6.13 12.57 -16.14
N GLY A 132 6.37 11.49 -15.39
CA GLY A 132 6.95 10.25 -15.91
C GLY A 132 8.46 10.29 -16.18
N ILE A 133 9.12 11.41 -15.88
CA ILE A 133 10.59 11.53 -15.93
C ILE A 133 11.12 11.18 -14.54
N TYR A 134 11.88 10.08 -14.48
CA TYR A 134 12.51 9.59 -13.27
C TYR A 134 13.97 10.05 -13.20
N ALA A 135 14.47 10.30 -11.98
CA ALA A 135 15.91 10.43 -11.79
C ALA A 135 16.60 9.13 -12.21
N LYS A 136 17.79 9.22 -12.82
CA LYS A 136 18.57 8.03 -13.23
C LYS A 136 18.94 7.12 -12.05
N THR A 137 18.89 7.63 -10.83
CA THR A 137 19.15 6.90 -9.59
C THR A 137 17.92 6.16 -9.07
N THR A 138 16.70 6.58 -9.39
CA THR A 138 15.45 5.94 -8.95
C THR A 138 15.37 4.43 -9.25
N PRO A 139 15.84 3.91 -10.41
CA PRO A 139 15.78 2.47 -10.66
C PRO A 139 16.97 1.66 -10.08
N GLN A 140 17.91 2.30 -9.39
CA GLN A 140 19.07 1.65 -8.77
C GLN A 140 18.73 1.17 -7.35
N PRO A 141 19.55 0.30 -6.72
CA PRO A 141 19.30 -0.08 -5.33
C PRO A 141 19.29 1.12 -4.40
N ASP A 142 18.49 1.04 -3.32
CA ASP A 142 18.17 2.20 -2.47
C ASP A 142 19.37 2.97 -1.93
N ILE A 143 20.43 2.28 -1.48
CA ILE A 143 21.58 2.92 -0.83
C ILE A 143 22.88 2.42 -1.44
N LEU A 144 23.80 3.34 -1.76
CA LEU A 144 25.18 3.03 -2.13
C LEU A 144 26.09 3.43 -0.97
N PHE A 145 26.75 2.45 -0.37
CA PHE A 145 27.74 2.66 0.67
C PHE A 145 29.16 2.65 0.10
N GLU A 146 30.00 3.48 0.70
CA GLU A 146 31.43 3.47 0.55
C GLU A 146 32.05 3.02 1.89
N PHE A 147 32.77 1.90 1.89
CA PHE A 147 33.51 1.39 3.03
C PHE A 147 34.99 1.76 2.93
N LYS A 148 35.50 2.43 3.96
CA LYS A 148 36.88 2.88 4.09
C LYS A 148 37.55 2.20 5.27
N PHE A 149 38.58 1.41 4.97
CA PHE A 149 39.42 0.80 6.00
C PHE A 149 40.89 0.81 5.58
N LYS A 150 41.73 1.47 6.40
CA LYS A 150 43.14 1.74 6.07
C LYS A 150 43.24 2.44 4.71
N ASN A 151 44.00 1.89 3.78
CA ASN A 151 44.20 2.44 2.43
C ASN A 151 43.27 1.80 1.37
N GLN A 152 42.21 1.12 1.80
CA GLN A 152 41.23 0.49 0.90
C GLN A 152 39.90 1.22 0.98
N THR A 153 39.34 1.49 -0.20
CA THR A 153 37.98 2.02 -0.38
C THR A 153 37.24 1.07 -1.31
N VAL A 154 36.08 0.60 -0.87
CA VAL A 154 35.22 -0.31 -1.64
C VAL A 154 33.78 0.16 -1.55
N GLU A 155 33.02 -0.08 -2.63
CA GLU A 155 31.60 0.26 -2.68
C GLU A 155 30.75 -1.02 -2.65
N PHE A 156 29.59 -0.94 -2.03
CA PHE A 156 28.52 -1.93 -2.12
C PHE A 156 27.16 -1.24 -2.00
N SER A 157 26.13 -1.84 -2.59
CA SER A 157 24.77 -1.31 -2.54
C SER A 157 23.86 -2.17 -1.66
N VAL A 158 22.85 -1.54 -1.07
CA VAL A 158 21.81 -2.21 -0.31
C VAL A 158 20.45 -1.78 -0.84
N GLU A 159 19.65 -2.75 -1.28
CA GLU A 159 18.22 -2.61 -1.50
C GLU A 159 17.49 -2.94 -0.20
N CYS A 160 16.55 -2.10 0.22
CA CYS A 160 15.81 -2.24 1.46
C CYS A 160 14.38 -2.70 1.17
N LYS A 161 13.97 -3.79 1.82
CA LYS A 161 12.58 -4.24 1.78
C LYS A 161 12.01 -4.56 3.15
N TRP A 162 11.02 -3.79 3.56
CA TRP A 162 10.20 -4.13 4.71
C TRP A 162 8.87 -4.78 4.32
N ARG A 163 8.45 -5.77 5.10
CA ARG A 163 7.16 -6.46 4.98
C ARG A 163 6.57 -6.71 6.36
N ASN A 164 5.28 -6.47 6.52
CA ASN A 164 4.61 -6.77 7.78
C ASN A 164 4.60 -8.28 8.11
N LYS A 165 4.56 -9.14 7.08
CA LYS A 165 4.54 -10.60 7.23
C LYS A 165 5.08 -11.29 5.98
N PHE A 166 5.40 -12.57 6.11
CA PHE A 166 5.70 -13.44 4.98
C PHE A 166 4.46 -13.65 4.09
N TYR A 167 4.70 -13.83 2.79
CA TYR A 167 3.70 -14.21 1.80
C TYR A 167 4.08 -15.57 1.19
N MET A 168 3.15 -16.53 1.15
CA MET A 168 3.38 -17.87 0.59
C MET A 168 4.69 -18.54 1.09
N LYS A 169 4.98 -18.46 2.40
CA LYS A 169 6.23 -18.95 3.01
C LYS A 169 7.51 -18.33 2.42
N GLY A 170 7.46 -17.07 2.01
CA GLY A 170 8.62 -16.34 1.53
C GLY A 170 8.37 -14.84 1.45
N ILE A 171 9.23 -14.16 0.68
CA ILE A 171 9.16 -12.73 0.41
C ILE A 171 9.40 -12.51 -1.08
N GLU A 172 8.45 -11.85 -1.74
CA GLU A 172 8.72 -11.16 -3.00
C GLU A 172 9.25 -9.75 -2.68
N PHE A 173 10.55 -9.55 -2.90
CA PHE A 173 11.21 -8.30 -2.49
C PHE A 173 11.15 -7.21 -3.56
N ALA A 174 10.98 -7.59 -4.82
CA ALA A 174 10.96 -6.69 -5.96
C ALA A 174 10.13 -7.29 -7.10
N SER A 175 9.75 -6.49 -8.10
CA SER A 175 9.23 -7.03 -9.36
C SER A 175 10.36 -7.74 -10.14
N SER A 176 10.01 -8.59 -11.10
CA SER A 176 11.00 -9.25 -11.97
C SER A 176 11.87 -8.24 -12.73
N GLU A 177 11.28 -7.10 -13.13
CA GLU A 177 12.01 -6.03 -13.80
C GLU A 177 13.00 -5.34 -12.85
N GLN A 178 12.57 -5.00 -11.64
CA GLN A 178 13.45 -4.46 -10.60
C GLN A 178 14.61 -5.41 -10.30
N PHE A 179 14.32 -6.69 -10.10
CA PHE A 179 15.34 -7.71 -9.87
C PHE A 179 16.38 -7.76 -10.99
N LYS A 180 15.92 -7.74 -12.25
CA LYS A 180 16.81 -7.71 -13.41
C LYS A 180 17.68 -6.45 -13.43
N ARG A 181 17.11 -5.28 -13.11
CA ARG A 181 17.88 -4.03 -13.02
C ARG A 181 18.95 -4.08 -11.93
N TYR A 182 18.67 -4.70 -10.78
CA TYR A 182 19.68 -4.86 -9.73
C TYR A 182 20.81 -5.79 -10.15
N GLN A 183 20.49 -6.88 -10.88
CA GLN A 183 21.51 -7.78 -11.44
C GLN A 183 22.38 -7.06 -12.47
N ASP A 184 21.76 -6.27 -13.35
CA ASP A 184 22.49 -5.49 -14.35
C ASP A 184 23.33 -4.38 -13.68
N PHE A 185 22.84 -3.75 -12.61
CA PHE A 185 23.61 -2.81 -11.79
C PHE A 185 24.85 -3.48 -11.19
N GLU A 186 24.67 -4.62 -10.51
CA GLU A 186 25.77 -5.36 -9.87
C GLU A 186 26.86 -5.74 -10.89
N LYS A 187 26.43 -6.27 -12.03
CA LYS A 187 27.32 -6.69 -13.12
C LYS A 187 28.02 -5.52 -13.79
N ASN A 188 27.29 -4.48 -14.19
CA ASN A 188 27.83 -3.40 -15.03
C ASN A 188 28.71 -2.44 -14.22
N ARG A 189 28.40 -2.23 -12.93
CA ARG A 189 29.22 -1.40 -12.05
C ARG A 189 30.30 -2.16 -11.30
N ASN A 190 30.23 -3.50 -11.28
CA ASN A 190 31.11 -4.35 -10.45
C ASN A 190 31.03 -3.98 -8.96
N ILE A 191 29.82 -3.64 -8.50
CA ILE A 191 29.50 -3.24 -7.12
C ILE A 191 28.59 -4.32 -6.54
N PRO A 192 28.97 -5.04 -5.46
CA PRO A 192 28.12 -6.03 -4.83
C PRO A 192 26.79 -5.42 -4.36
N VAL A 193 25.68 -6.13 -4.57
CA VAL A 193 24.35 -5.72 -4.11
C VAL A 193 23.87 -6.69 -3.03
N PHE A 194 23.32 -6.13 -1.95
CA PHE A 194 22.68 -6.89 -0.88
C PHE A 194 21.21 -6.47 -0.75
N ILE A 195 20.34 -7.43 -0.47
CA ILE A 195 18.94 -7.19 -0.18
C ILE A 195 18.77 -7.27 1.34
N ALA A 196 18.56 -6.12 1.98
CA ALA A 196 18.16 -6.05 3.37
C ALA A 196 16.65 -6.27 3.46
N ILE A 197 16.22 -7.32 4.18
CA ILE A 197 14.81 -7.66 4.33
C ILE A 197 14.42 -7.60 5.79
N GLY A 198 13.50 -6.70 6.13
CA GLY A 198 12.85 -6.63 7.43
C GLY A 198 11.47 -7.29 7.37
N VAL A 199 11.17 -8.19 8.30
CA VAL A 199 9.85 -8.83 8.40
C VAL A 199 9.27 -8.64 9.80
N GLY A 200 7.98 -8.30 9.87
CA GLY A 200 7.28 -8.05 11.14
C GLY A 200 7.67 -6.74 11.81
N GLY A 201 7.13 -6.50 13.00
CA GLY A 201 7.43 -5.31 13.79
C GLY A 201 7.11 -4.00 13.07
N LYS A 202 8.03 -3.03 13.15
CA LYS A 202 7.99 -1.74 12.42
C LYS A 202 9.27 -1.58 11.63
N GLY A 203 9.29 -0.73 10.61
CA GLY A 203 10.50 -0.47 9.80
C GLY A 203 11.74 -0.15 10.65
N LYS A 204 11.57 0.68 11.68
CA LYS A 204 12.66 1.03 12.62
C LYS A 204 13.11 -0.08 13.59
N LYS A 205 12.36 -1.18 13.68
CA LYS A 205 12.57 -2.30 14.60
C LYS A 205 11.83 -3.54 14.05
N PRO A 206 12.36 -4.15 12.98
CA PRO A 206 11.76 -5.35 12.42
C PRO A 206 11.94 -6.53 13.41
N GLU A 207 11.03 -7.50 13.36
CA GLU A 207 11.15 -8.72 14.19
C GLU A 207 12.24 -9.64 13.66
N HIS A 208 12.32 -9.75 12.33
CA HIS A 208 13.36 -10.49 11.63
C HIS A 208 14.11 -9.57 10.66
N LEU A 209 15.42 -9.75 10.58
CA LEU A 209 16.30 -9.02 9.69
C LEU A 209 17.16 -10.00 8.91
N TYR A 210 17.15 -9.90 7.59
CA TYR A 210 17.94 -10.72 6.68
C TYR A 210 18.79 -9.85 5.78
N ILE A 211 20.03 -10.27 5.50
CA ILE A 211 20.91 -9.61 4.52
C ILE A 211 21.33 -10.64 3.48
N VAL A 212 20.72 -10.58 2.31
CA VAL A 212 20.90 -11.57 1.25
C VAL A 212 21.77 -11.00 0.13
N PRO A 213 22.94 -11.56 -0.20
CA PRO A 213 23.68 -11.16 -1.38
C PRO A 213 22.85 -11.42 -2.65
N LEU A 214 22.71 -10.43 -3.53
CA LEU A 214 21.92 -10.57 -4.76
C LEU A 214 22.39 -11.75 -5.61
N LYS A 215 23.71 -11.93 -5.72
CA LYS A 215 24.35 -13.06 -6.42
C LYS A 215 23.97 -14.46 -5.90
N SER A 216 23.40 -14.58 -4.70
CA SER A 216 23.03 -15.89 -4.12
C SER A 216 21.58 -16.30 -4.41
N ILE A 217 20.80 -15.46 -5.09
CA ILE A 217 19.40 -15.70 -5.43
C ILE A 217 19.15 -15.69 -6.93
N GLU A 218 18.23 -16.54 -7.39
CA GLU A 218 17.95 -16.77 -8.81
C GLU A 218 16.63 -16.12 -9.26
N SER A 219 15.81 -15.66 -8.31
CA SER A 219 14.52 -15.03 -8.57
C SER A 219 14.23 -13.89 -7.59
N ASN A 220 13.20 -13.10 -7.90
CA ASN A 220 12.69 -12.01 -7.07
C ASN A 220 11.90 -12.49 -5.83
N PHE A 221 11.74 -13.81 -5.67
CA PHE A 221 11.07 -14.44 -4.53
C PHE A 221 12.05 -15.30 -3.73
N ILE A 222 12.12 -15.09 -2.42
CA ILE A 222 13.02 -15.84 -1.54
C ILE A 222 12.17 -16.59 -0.52
N SER A 223 12.31 -17.92 -0.48
CA SER A 223 11.59 -18.74 0.50
C SER A 223 12.11 -18.51 1.92
N THR A 224 11.26 -18.76 2.91
CA THR A 224 11.63 -18.67 4.33
C THR A 224 12.75 -19.63 4.70
N GLU A 225 12.80 -20.82 4.08
CA GLU A 225 13.88 -21.78 4.28
C GLU A 225 15.22 -21.19 3.85
N LYS A 226 15.27 -20.53 2.69
CA LYS A 226 16.48 -19.88 2.18
C LYS A 226 16.84 -18.62 2.98
N LEU A 227 15.85 -17.85 3.44
CA LEU A 227 16.08 -16.64 4.24
C LEU A 227 16.78 -16.95 5.58
N LYS A 228 16.51 -18.10 6.19
CA LYS A 228 17.12 -18.49 7.48
C LYS A 228 18.65 -18.49 7.44
N ASP A 229 19.25 -18.80 6.30
CA ASP A 229 20.72 -18.80 6.12
C ASP A 229 21.33 -17.40 6.23
N TYR A 230 20.51 -16.35 6.08
CA TYR A 230 20.91 -14.94 6.04
C TYR A 230 20.39 -14.11 7.23
N GLU A 231 19.80 -14.76 8.23
CA GLU A 231 19.21 -14.08 9.38
C GLU A 231 20.29 -13.42 10.26
N LYS A 232 20.10 -12.13 10.56
CA LYS A 232 20.94 -11.37 11.48
C LYS A 232 20.36 -11.46 12.88
N LYS A 233 21.11 -12.12 13.77
CA LYS A 233 20.73 -12.29 15.18
C LYS A 233 21.30 -11.15 16.03
N GLY A 234 20.39 -10.42 16.68
CA GLY A 234 20.74 -9.37 17.64
C GLY A 234 20.99 -8.00 17.01
N ASP A 235 21.31 -7.03 17.86
CA ASP A 235 21.39 -5.62 17.48
C ASP A 235 22.81 -5.18 17.07
N ARG A 236 23.65 -6.10 16.60
CA ARG A 236 25.04 -5.76 16.25
C ARG A 236 25.09 -4.90 14.98
N ASP A 237 26.15 -4.11 14.89
CA ASP A 237 26.49 -3.37 13.67
C ASP A 237 26.94 -4.34 12.57
N PHE A 238 26.70 -3.94 11.33
CA PHE A 238 27.14 -4.68 10.16
C PHE A 238 28.62 -4.48 9.88
N PHE A 239 29.26 -5.54 9.40
CA PHE A 239 30.66 -5.54 9.02
C PHE A 239 30.83 -6.01 7.59
N PHE A 240 31.67 -5.32 6.81
CA PHE A 240 31.99 -5.71 5.45
C PHE A 240 33.32 -6.46 5.38
N ASP A 241 33.28 -7.72 4.95
CA ASP A 241 34.47 -8.55 4.76
C ASP A 241 35.13 -8.24 3.42
N LEU A 242 36.28 -7.56 3.45
CA LEU A 242 37.03 -7.17 2.25
C LEU A 242 37.47 -8.36 1.39
N LYS A 243 37.71 -9.53 1.99
CA LYS A 243 38.21 -10.70 1.27
C LYS A 243 37.07 -11.40 0.54
N THR A 244 35.96 -11.64 1.23
CA THR A 244 34.83 -12.38 0.66
C THR A 244 33.83 -11.48 -0.08
N LYS A 245 33.92 -10.16 0.11
CA LYS A 245 32.93 -9.16 -0.32
C LYS A 245 31.54 -9.51 0.20
N GLU A 246 31.46 -9.84 1.49
CA GLU A 246 30.22 -10.21 2.16
C GLU A 246 29.88 -9.21 3.26
N LEU A 247 28.58 -8.97 3.43
CA LEU A 247 28.03 -8.15 4.49
C LEU A 247 27.57 -9.05 5.65
N LYS A 248 28.32 -9.01 6.76
CA LYS A 248 28.17 -9.87 7.93
C LYS A 248 27.50 -9.13 9.08
#